data_AF-A0A316A724-F1
#
_entry.id   AF-A0A316A724-F1
#
_cell.length_a   1.000
_cell.length_b   1.000
_cell.length_c   1.000
_cell.angle_alpha   90.00
_cell.angle_beta   90.00
_cell.angle_gamma   90.00
#
_symmetry.space_group_name_H-M   'P 1'
#
loop_
_entity.id
_entity.type
_entity.pdbx_description
1 polymer ?
#
loop_
_entity_poly.entity_id
_entity_poly.type
_entity_poly.pdbx_seq_one_letter_code
_entity_poly.pdbx_strand_id
1 'polypeptide(L)'
;MKTFNFIETKRKYVVEVDGSFFYKNKRTLTMDFTKIEKNPSPNVFYDFTVISDSLEAAFIEFLGFRKKTQIEKNAQELYNYKELTAFFSSDAEIPTTEENIRKLLYYLNSQNWGGWRMPQMDIPYSANQYLINGTLITTIRFEQPILVGGELISKFKLGYKGALYSYYNL
;
A
#
# COMPACT_ATOMS: atom_id res chain seq x y z
N MET A 1 22.37 -28.51 0.29
CA MET A 1 21.16 -27.66 0.23
C MET A 1 20.31 -27.78 1.48
N LYS A 2 19.83 -26.64 1.98
CA LYS A 2 18.95 -26.46 3.13
C LYS A 2 17.78 -25.57 2.73
N THR A 3 16.68 -25.70 3.46
CA THR A 3 15.50 -24.85 3.29
C THR A 3 15.58 -23.66 4.24
N PHE A 4 15.42 -22.46 3.69
CA PHE A 4 15.41 -21.20 4.42
C PHE A 4 14.04 -20.54 4.28
N ASN A 5 13.35 -20.33 5.39
CA ASN A 5 12.06 -19.66 5.40
C ASN A 5 12.21 -18.23 5.94
N PHE A 6 11.87 -17.23 5.14
CA PHE A 6 12.04 -15.81 5.46
C PHE A 6 10.73 -15.13 5.84
N ILE A 7 10.83 -14.21 6.80
CA ILE A 7 9.77 -13.27 7.17
C ILE A 7 10.35 -11.87 7.27
N GLU A 8 9.57 -10.89 6.81
CA GLU A 8 9.89 -9.48 6.96
C GLU A 8 9.05 -8.82 8.06
N THR A 9 9.72 -8.32 9.10
CA THR A 9 9.08 -7.45 10.12
C THR A 9 9.37 -5.98 9.83
N LYS A 10 8.75 -5.05 10.55
CA LYS A 10 9.05 -3.61 10.40
C LYS A 10 10.55 -3.26 10.52
N ARG A 11 11.31 -3.98 11.36
CA ARG A 11 12.70 -3.61 11.70
C ARG A 11 13.75 -4.66 11.33
N LYS A 12 13.34 -5.92 11.14
CA LYS A 12 14.23 -7.07 11.01
C LYS A 12 13.76 -8.02 9.91
N TYR A 13 14.71 -8.71 9.29
CA TYR A 13 14.45 -9.97 8.60
C TYR A 13 14.62 -11.10 9.60
N VAL A 14 13.72 -12.08 9.58
CA VAL A 14 13.82 -13.31 10.35
C VAL A 14 13.93 -14.45 9.35
N VAL A 15 14.80 -15.41 9.64
CA VAL A 15 14.96 -16.63 8.84
C VAL A 15 14.94 -17.85 9.74
N GLU A 16 14.20 -18.87 9.34
CA GLU A 16 14.26 -20.20 9.92
C GLU A 16 15.06 -21.13 9.00
N VAL A 17 15.96 -21.90 9.59
CA VAL A 17 16.67 -23.00 8.92
C VAL A 17 16.87 -24.14 9.93
N ASP A 18 16.42 -25.34 9.56
CA ASP A 18 16.54 -26.56 10.39
C ASP A 18 16.04 -26.37 11.84
N GLY A 19 14.92 -25.64 12.03
CA GLY A 19 14.35 -25.32 13.35
C GLY A 19 15.14 -24.29 14.17
N SER A 20 16.24 -23.75 13.63
CA SER A 20 16.98 -22.62 14.21
C SER A 20 16.55 -21.30 13.58
N PHE A 21 16.51 -20.25 14.39
CA PHE A 21 16.07 -18.92 13.98
C PHE A 21 17.22 -17.94 13.98
N PHE A 22 17.24 -17.06 12.99
CA PHE A 22 18.21 -15.97 12.90
C PHE A 22 17.50 -14.67 12.53
N TYR A 23 18.05 -13.53 12.95
CA TYR A 23 17.59 -12.24 12.45
C TYR A 23 18.72 -11.39 11.88
N LYS A 24 18.35 -10.50 10.98
CA LYS A 24 19.18 -9.41 10.47
C LYS A 24 18.46 -8.08 10.62
N ASN A 25 19.14 -7.06 11.14
CA ASN A 25 18.58 -5.70 11.16
C ASN A 25 18.53 -5.13 9.73
N LYS A 26 17.42 -4.47 9.38
CA LYS A 26 17.29 -3.82 8.06
C LYS A 26 18.22 -2.61 7.89
N ARG A 27 18.56 -1.95 9.00
CA ARG A 27 19.39 -0.74 9.01
C ARG A 27 20.88 -1.03 8.94
N THR A 28 21.31 -2.27 9.19
CA THR A 28 22.73 -2.63 9.09
C THR A 28 23.07 -3.01 7.66
N LEU A 29 24.15 -2.41 7.15
CA LEU A 29 24.66 -2.70 5.82
C LEU A 29 25.38 -4.06 5.75
N THR A 30 25.81 -4.60 6.89
CA THR A 30 26.46 -5.91 6.97
C THR A 30 25.44 -7.05 6.82
N MET A 31 25.88 -8.20 6.29
CA MET A 31 25.10 -9.44 6.14
C MET A 31 25.11 -10.31 7.41
N ASP A 32 25.34 -9.71 8.58
CA ASP A 32 25.47 -10.46 9.82
C ASP A 32 24.10 -10.92 10.33
N PHE A 33 23.97 -12.23 10.50
CA PHE A 33 22.81 -12.87 11.10
C PHE A 33 23.09 -13.24 12.55
N THR A 34 22.21 -12.83 13.44
CA THR A 34 22.28 -13.20 14.85
C THR A 34 21.32 -14.35 15.12
N LYS A 35 21.85 -15.48 15.59
CA LYS A 35 21.04 -16.61 16.05
C LYS A 35 20.20 -16.20 17.25
N ILE A 36 18.95 -16.68 17.30
CA ILE A 36 18.06 -16.50 18.43
C ILE A 36 17.54 -17.85 18.91
N GLU A 37 17.34 -17.95 20.22
CA GLU A 37 17.02 -19.22 20.88
C GLU A 37 15.53 -19.58 20.81
N LYS A 38 14.66 -18.63 20.48
CA LYS A 38 13.21 -18.82 20.46
C LYS A 38 12.61 -18.29 19.18
N ASN A 39 11.56 -18.97 18.73
CA ASN A 39 10.70 -18.48 17.65
C ASN A 39 10.20 -17.07 18.03
N PRO A 40 10.49 -16.03 17.23
CA PRO A 40 10.12 -14.66 17.56
C PRO A 40 8.60 -14.43 17.61
N SER A 41 7.78 -15.32 17.04
CA SER A 41 6.35 -15.39 17.33
C SER A 41 5.74 -16.74 16.89
N PRO A 42 4.92 -17.40 17.73
CA PRO A 42 4.33 -18.70 17.42
C PRO A 42 3.29 -18.66 16.28
N ASN A 43 2.84 -17.47 15.86
CA ASN A 43 1.81 -17.28 14.83
C ASN A 43 2.35 -16.64 13.54
N VAL A 44 3.59 -16.95 13.16
CA VAL A 44 4.19 -16.35 11.97
C VAL A 44 3.94 -17.18 10.73
N PHE A 45 3.41 -16.54 9.69
CA PHE A 45 3.34 -17.07 8.35
C PHE A 45 4.61 -16.65 7.60
N TYR A 46 5.36 -17.61 7.07
CA TYR A 46 6.55 -17.33 6.29
C TYR A 46 6.16 -16.81 4.90
N ASP A 47 6.75 -15.69 4.52
CA ASP A 47 6.41 -15.02 3.26
C ASP A 47 7.11 -15.67 2.07
N PHE A 48 8.25 -16.33 2.30
CA PHE A 48 9.12 -16.82 1.23
C PHE A 48 10.01 -17.97 1.68
N THR A 49 10.15 -19.00 0.82
CA THR A 49 11.00 -20.17 1.08
C THR A 49 12.03 -20.32 -0.03
N VAL A 50 13.30 -20.49 0.33
CA VAL A 50 14.43 -20.67 -0.59
C VAL A 50 15.17 -21.96 -0.26
N ILE A 51 15.54 -22.73 -1.28
CA ILE A 51 16.42 -23.88 -1.13
C ILE A 51 17.80 -23.47 -1.61
N SER A 52 18.79 -23.44 -0.72
CA SER A 52 20.14 -22.99 -1.04
C SER A 52 21.20 -23.72 -0.24
N ASP A 53 22.48 -23.56 -0.59
CA ASP A 53 23.59 -24.16 0.14
C ASP A 53 24.06 -23.33 1.33
N SER A 54 23.79 -22.02 1.32
CA SER A 54 24.15 -21.12 2.41
C SER A 54 23.05 -20.11 2.72
N LEU A 55 23.05 -19.61 3.96
CA LEU A 55 22.14 -18.56 4.39
C LEU A 55 22.36 -17.26 3.60
N GLU A 56 23.61 -16.98 3.24
CA GLU A 56 23.98 -15.80 2.46
C GLU A 56 23.37 -15.85 1.05
N ALA A 57 23.53 -16.99 0.36
CA ALA A 57 22.97 -17.19 -0.97
C ALA A 57 21.44 -17.17 -0.95
N ALA A 58 20.82 -17.83 0.02
CA ALA A 58 19.37 -17.78 0.21
C ALA A 58 18.85 -16.36 0.45
N PHE A 59 19.58 -15.56 1.23
CA PHE A 59 19.18 -14.18 1.51
C PHE A 59 19.34 -13.26 0.30
N ILE A 60 20.36 -13.45 -0.53
CA ILE A 60 20.51 -12.71 -1.80
C ILE A 60 19.32 -12.97 -2.73
N GLU A 61 18.89 -14.23 -2.86
CA GLU A 61 17.73 -14.60 -3.66
C GLU A 61 16.44 -13.97 -3.13
N PHE A 62 16.22 -14.04 -1.81
CA PHE A 62 15.11 -13.37 -1.15
C PHE A 62 15.10 -11.85 -1.42
N LEU A 63 16.24 -11.17 -1.33
CA LEU A 63 16.34 -9.74 -1.64
C LEU A 63 16.05 -9.45 -3.13
N GLY A 64 16.49 -10.32 -4.03
CA GLY A 64 16.18 -10.22 -5.46
C GLY A 64 14.68 -10.31 -5.73
N PHE A 65 14.00 -11.27 -5.11
CA PHE A 65 12.55 -11.39 -5.18
C PHE A 65 11.83 -10.13 -4.67
N ARG A 66 12.22 -9.62 -3.50
CA ARG A 66 11.61 -8.40 -2.92
C ARG A 66 11.75 -7.18 -3.84
N LYS A 67 12.93 -6.99 -4.43
CA LYS A 67 13.15 -5.92 -5.41
C LYS A 67 12.22 -6.09 -6.62
N LYS A 68 12.10 -7.31 -7.16
CA LYS A 68 11.20 -7.61 -8.27
C LYS A 68 9.74 -7.30 -7.94
N THR A 69 9.23 -7.77 -6.81
CA THR A 69 7.85 -7.49 -6.37
C THR A 69 7.60 -6.00 -6.19
N GLN A 70 8.57 -5.25 -5.66
CA GLN A 70 8.44 -3.80 -5.52
C GLN A 70 8.40 -3.10 -6.89
N ILE A 71 9.21 -3.54 -7.84
CA ILE A 71 9.21 -3.01 -9.22
C ILE A 71 7.86 -3.30 -9.89
N GLU A 72 7.33 -4.52 -9.77
CA GLU A 72 6.02 -4.90 -10.31
C GLU A 72 4.90 -4.06 -9.69
N LYS A 73 4.93 -3.87 -8.37
CA LYS A 73 3.97 -3.01 -7.67
C LYS A 73 4.02 -1.57 -8.18
N ASN A 74 5.23 -1.01 -8.30
CA ASN A 74 5.41 0.35 -8.82
C ASN A 74 4.95 0.46 -10.29
N ALA A 75 5.20 -0.57 -11.11
CA ALA A 75 4.76 -0.61 -12.50
C ALA A 75 3.23 -0.67 -12.60
N GLN A 76 2.58 -1.44 -11.73
CA GLN A 76 1.12 -1.50 -11.66
C GLN A 76 0.53 -0.17 -11.17
N GLU A 77 1.11 0.46 -10.15
CA GLU A 77 0.68 1.79 -9.68
C GLU A 77 0.83 2.84 -10.80
N LEU A 78 1.92 2.79 -11.57
CA LEU A 78 2.12 3.67 -12.73
C LEU A 78 1.11 3.39 -13.85
N TYR A 79 0.79 2.13 -14.12
CA TYR A 79 -0.22 1.75 -15.10
C TYR A 79 -1.60 2.27 -14.69
N ASN A 80 -2.00 2.03 -13.43
CA ASN A 80 -3.25 2.51 -12.86
C ASN A 80 -3.32 4.05 -12.92
N TYR A 81 -2.21 4.72 -12.61
CA TYR A 81 -2.14 6.18 -12.70
C TYR A 81 -2.37 6.68 -14.14
N LYS A 82 -1.77 6.04 -15.14
CA LYS A 82 -1.98 6.40 -16.55
C LYS A 82 -3.42 6.17 -17.00
N GLU A 83 -4.04 5.05 -16.61
CA GLU A 83 -5.44 4.79 -16.91
C GLU A 83 -6.37 5.82 -16.25
N LEU A 84 -6.16 6.13 -14.97
CA LEU A 84 -6.95 7.15 -14.27
C LEU A 84 -6.75 8.53 -14.87
N THR A 85 -5.52 8.87 -15.25
CA THR A 85 -5.22 10.14 -15.93
C THR A 85 -5.98 10.22 -17.25
N ALA A 86 -5.96 9.16 -18.06
CA ALA A 86 -6.70 9.13 -19.33
C ALA A 86 -8.22 9.25 -19.09
N PHE A 87 -8.75 8.53 -18.11
CA PHE A 87 -10.16 8.58 -17.72
C PHE A 87 -10.60 9.98 -17.30
N PHE A 88 -9.78 10.69 -16.51
CA PHE A 88 -10.07 12.04 -16.02
C PHE A 88 -9.58 13.16 -16.94
N SER A 89 -8.99 12.85 -18.11
CA SER A 89 -8.53 13.86 -19.08
C SER A 89 -9.63 14.39 -19.98
N SER A 90 -10.79 13.71 -20.06
CA SER A 90 -11.93 14.20 -20.83
C SER A 90 -12.63 15.33 -20.08
N ASP A 91 -13.08 16.36 -20.80
CA ASP A 91 -13.97 17.39 -20.24
C ASP A 91 -15.43 16.90 -20.10
N ALA A 92 -15.68 15.61 -20.31
CA ALA A 92 -16.98 15.00 -20.09
C ALA A 92 -17.30 14.94 -18.59
N GLU A 93 -18.56 15.21 -18.26
CA GLU A 93 -19.08 15.10 -16.91
C GLU A 93 -19.18 13.63 -16.50
N ILE A 94 -18.53 13.27 -15.38
CA ILE A 94 -18.45 11.87 -14.91
C ILE A 94 -19.55 11.60 -13.88
N PRO A 95 -20.35 10.53 -14.03
CA PRO A 95 -21.39 10.19 -13.05
C PRO A 95 -20.82 9.92 -11.66
N THR A 96 -21.43 10.48 -10.61
CA THR A 96 -20.95 10.33 -9.23
C THR A 96 -21.43 9.02 -8.60
N THR A 97 -20.91 7.91 -9.12
CA THR A 97 -21.11 6.56 -8.56
C THR A 97 -20.03 6.21 -7.53
N GLU A 98 -20.29 5.26 -6.64
CA GLU A 98 -19.29 4.81 -5.65
C GLU A 98 -17.96 4.41 -6.32
N GLU A 99 -18.04 3.71 -7.45
CA GLU A 99 -16.86 3.29 -8.22
C GLU A 99 -16.05 4.49 -8.75
N ASN A 100 -16.73 5.51 -9.28
CA ASN A 100 -16.06 6.70 -9.81
C ASN A 100 -15.48 7.57 -8.70
N ILE A 101 -16.15 7.66 -7.54
CA ILE A 101 -15.61 8.33 -6.34
C ILE A 101 -14.33 7.64 -5.87
N ARG A 102 -14.33 6.30 -5.87
CA ARG A 102 -13.14 5.51 -5.51
C ARG A 102 -12.00 5.80 -6.47
N LYS A 103 -12.23 5.77 -7.79
CA LYS A 103 -11.25 6.13 -8.83
C LYS A 103 -10.71 7.55 -8.63
N LEU A 104 -11.60 8.50 -8.34
CA LEU A 104 -11.26 9.91 -8.11
C LEU A 104 -10.38 10.09 -6.87
N LEU A 105 -10.72 9.44 -5.75
CA LEU A 105 -9.89 9.47 -4.54
C LEU A 105 -8.51 8.87 -4.78
N TYR A 106 -8.41 7.74 -5.49
CA TYR A 106 -7.12 7.15 -5.84
C TYR A 106 -6.28 8.07 -6.72
N TYR A 107 -6.90 8.68 -7.73
CA TYR A 107 -6.25 9.62 -8.64
C TYR A 107 -5.70 10.83 -7.87
N LEU A 108 -6.53 11.51 -7.09
CA LEU A 108 -6.12 12.68 -6.31
C LEU A 108 -5.06 12.32 -5.26
N ASN A 109 -5.18 11.15 -4.61
CA ASN A 109 -4.21 10.69 -3.61
C ASN A 109 -2.85 10.29 -4.21
N SER A 110 -2.79 10.03 -5.52
CA SER A 110 -1.53 9.75 -6.23
C SER A 110 -0.75 11.01 -6.61
N GLN A 111 -1.35 12.18 -6.46
CA GLN A 111 -0.79 13.48 -6.86
C GLN A 111 -0.65 14.40 -5.64
N ASN A 112 0.33 15.30 -5.71
CA ASN A 112 0.41 16.40 -4.75
C ASN A 112 -0.78 17.33 -4.93
N TRP A 113 -1.38 17.76 -3.82
CA TRP A 113 -2.50 18.71 -3.74
C TRP A 113 -2.39 19.90 -4.72
N GLY A 114 -1.17 20.40 -4.96
CA GLY A 114 -0.94 21.65 -5.69
C GLY A 114 -0.93 21.49 -7.20
N GLY A 115 -0.92 20.24 -7.68
CA GLY A 115 -0.98 19.89 -9.10
C GLY A 115 -2.33 19.34 -9.53
N TRP A 116 -3.34 19.34 -8.66
CA TRP A 116 -4.64 18.78 -8.98
C TRP A 116 -5.34 19.59 -10.07
N ARG A 117 -5.62 18.93 -11.20
CA ARG A 117 -6.72 19.32 -12.08
C ARG A 117 -7.95 18.55 -11.62
N MET A 118 -8.87 19.25 -10.97
CA MET A 118 -10.09 18.66 -10.41
C MET A 118 -10.99 18.12 -11.53
N PRO A 119 -11.17 16.79 -11.63
CA PRO A 119 -12.04 16.22 -12.66
C PRO A 119 -13.50 16.64 -12.46
N GLN A 120 -14.23 16.86 -13.54
CA GLN A 120 -15.65 17.23 -13.49
C GLN A 120 -16.52 16.01 -13.20
N MET A 121 -17.40 16.14 -12.21
CA MET A 121 -18.38 15.12 -11.82
C MET A 121 -19.78 15.74 -11.92
N ASP A 122 -20.81 14.92 -12.12
CA ASP A 122 -22.21 15.40 -12.19
C ASP A 122 -22.74 16.02 -10.89
N ILE A 123 -22.06 15.75 -9.76
CA ILE A 123 -22.28 16.42 -8.49
C ILE A 123 -21.02 17.24 -8.15
N PRO A 124 -21.15 18.56 -7.96
CA PRO A 124 -20.04 19.39 -7.52
C PRO A 124 -19.45 18.90 -6.19
N TYR A 125 -18.13 19.05 -6.05
CA TYR A 125 -17.42 18.59 -4.87
C TYR A 125 -16.20 19.44 -4.55
N SER A 126 -15.73 19.30 -3.32
CA SER A 126 -14.45 19.81 -2.85
C SER A 126 -13.58 18.64 -2.42
N ALA A 127 -12.26 18.77 -2.60
CA ALA A 127 -11.29 17.78 -2.14
C ALA A 127 -10.20 18.43 -1.29
N ASN A 128 -9.66 17.67 -0.35
CA ASN A 128 -8.54 18.08 0.50
C ASN A 128 -7.58 16.92 0.72
N GLN A 129 -6.31 17.23 0.97
CA GLN A 129 -5.29 16.25 1.30
C GLN A 129 -4.64 16.59 2.65
N TYR A 130 -4.47 15.59 3.51
CA TYR A 130 -3.89 15.72 4.83
C TYR A 130 -2.75 14.72 5.02
N LEU A 131 -1.69 15.13 5.72
CA LEU A 131 -0.65 14.23 6.19
C LEU A 131 -0.90 13.94 7.67
N ILE A 132 -1.38 12.74 8.00
CA ILE A 132 -1.67 12.32 9.38
C ILE A 132 -0.81 11.11 9.71
N ASN A 133 0.03 11.21 10.75
CA ASN A 133 0.96 10.16 11.16
C ASN A 133 1.85 9.63 10.02
N GLY A 134 2.28 10.53 9.12
CA GLY A 134 3.09 10.18 7.94
C GLY A 134 2.31 9.46 6.83
N THR A 135 0.99 9.32 6.96
CA THR A 135 0.11 8.77 5.92
C THR A 135 -0.66 9.89 5.24
N LEU A 136 -0.65 9.90 3.92
CA LEU A 136 -1.47 10.79 3.12
C LEU A 136 -2.94 10.34 3.16
N ILE A 137 -3.84 11.28 3.40
CA ILE A 137 -5.29 11.05 3.41
C ILE A 137 -5.91 12.05 2.47
N THR A 138 -6.60 11.56 1.45
CA THR A 138 -7.38 12.39 0.55
C THR A 138 -8.85 12.28 0.93
N THR A 139 -9.53 13.41 0.96
CA THR A 139 -10.95 13.52 1.29
C THR A 139 -11.70 14.23 0.18
N ILE A 140 -12.96 13.86 0.00
CA ILE A 140 -13.90 14.50 -0.90
C ILE A 140 -15.20 14.77 -0.15
N ARG A 141 -15.80 15.93 -0.42
CA ARG A 141 -17.14 16.28 0.03
C ARG A 141 -17.97 16.72 -1.17
N PHE A 142 -19.05 16.00 -1.45
CA PHE A 142 -20.04 16.33 -2.45
C PHE A 142 -21.09 17.29 -1.88
N GLU A 143 -21.65 18.14 -2.74
CA GLU A 143 -22.74 19.05 -2.36
C GLU A 143 -24.05 18.30 -2.08
N GLN A 144 -24.26 17.16 -2.73
CA GLN A 144 -25.41 16.28 -2.54
C GLN A 144 -24.95 14.89 -2.04
N PRO A 145 -25.73 14.24 -1.17
CA PRO A 145 -25.41 12.89 -0.71
C PRO A 145 -25.69 11.84 -1.78
N ILE A 146 -24.98 10.73 -1.70
CA ILE A 146 -25.01 9.62 -2.67
C ILE A 146 -25.39 8.35 -1.92
N LEU A 147 -26.21 7.50 -2.53
CA LEU A 147 -26.63 6.23 -1.95
C LEU A 147 -25.51 5.19 -2.07
N VAL A 148 -24.93 4.79 -0.94
CA VAL A 148 -23.86 3.78 -0.84
C VAL A 148 -24.29 2.73 0.18
N GLY A 149 -24.46 1.48 -0.25
CA GLY A 149 -24.85 0.39 0.66
C GLY A 149 -26.17 0.62 1.41
N GLY A 150 -27.08 1.47 0.89
CA GLY A 150 -28.33 1.85 1.55
C GLY A 150 -28.26 3.11 2.42
N GLU A 151 -27.08 3.72 2.57
CA GLU A 151 -26.88 4.94 3.35
C GLU A 151 -26.60 6.15 2.44
N LEU A 152 -27.07 7.33 2.84
CA LEU A 152 -26.81 8.59 2.14
C LEU A 152 -25.51 9.22 2.65
N ILE A 153 -24.47 9.21 1.82
CA ILE A 153 -23.12 9.64 2.17
C ILE A 153 -22.69 10.81 1.29
N SER A 154 -22.19 11.89 1.89
CA SER A 154 -21.67 13.07 1.17
C SER A 154 -20.17 13.32 1.39
N LYS A 155 -19.53 12.57 2.28
CA LYS A 155 -18.14 12.74 2.71
C LYS A 155 -17.38 11.43 2.57
N PHE A 156 -16.36 11.40 1.71
CA PHE A 156 -15.57 10.22 1.43
C PHE A 156 -14.08 10.45 1.70
N LYS A 157 -13.36 9.42 2.12
CA LYS A 157 -11.91 9.48 2.28
C LYS A 157 -11.24 8.22 1.75
N LEU A 158 -9.97 8.39 1.38
CA LEU A 158 -9.02 7.33 1.11
C LEU A 158 -7.77 7.56 1.95
N GLY A 159 -7.32 6.54 2.68
CA GLY A 159 -6.11 6.59 3.51
C GLY A 159 -6.29 5.90 4.86
N TYR A 160 -5.68 6.48 5.90
CA TYR A 160 -5.67 5.91 7.24
C TYR A 160 -7.08 5.84 7.88
N LYS A 161 -7.57 4.62 8.16
CA LYS A 161 -8.92 4.39 8.70
C LYS A 161 -9.17 5.05 10.07
N GLY A 162 -8.13 5.28 10.87
CA GLY A 162 -8.22 5.82 12.24
C GLY A 162 -8.24 7.35 12.36
N ALA A 163 -8.51 8.08 11.27
CA ALA A 163 -8.63 9.53 11.30
C ALA A 163 -9.85 9.98 10.48
N LEU A 164 -10.38 11.18 10.74
CA LEU A 164 -11.50 11.78 10.00
C LEU A 164 -12.75 10.87 9.98
N TYR A 165 -13.27 10.53 11.18
CA TYR A 165 -14.41 9.61 11.35
C TYR A 165 -15.72 10.11 10.74
N SER A 166 -15.84 11.41 10.45
CA SER A 166 -16.98 12.00 9.74
C SER A 166 -16.99 11.73 8.23
N TYR A 167 -16.02 10.96 7.72
CA TYR A 167 -15.90 10.57 6.32
C TYR A 167 -16.02 9.05 6.18
N TYR A 168 -16.83 8.63 5.22
CA TYR A 168 -16.95 7.25 4.78
C TYR A 168 -15.63 6.78 4.14
N ASN A 169 -15.11 5.66 4.61
CA ASN A 169 -13.83 5.14 4.15
C ASN A 169 -14.03 4.16 3.00
N LEU A 170 -13.70 4.58 1.78
CA LEU A 170 -13.67 3.70 0.62
C LEU A 170 -12.44 2.78 0.65
#